data_AF-A0A8T4UWE4-F1
#
_entry.id   AF-A0A8T4UWE4-F1
#
_cell.length_a   1.000
_cell.length_b   1.000
_cell.length_c   1.000
_cell.angle_alpha   90.00
_cell.angle_beta   90.00
_cell.angle_gamma   90.00
#
_symmetry.space_group_name_H-M   'P 1'
#
loop_
_entity.id
_entity.type
_entity.pdbx_description
1 polymer ?
#
loop_
_entity_poly.entity_id
_entity_poly.type
_entity_poly.pdbx_seq_one_letter_code
_entity_poly.pdbx_strand_id
1 'polypeptide(L)'
;MQDSLFDDVTSLIYSYLEFIVHNEKLNLSLLKILLHEELNKVIINKIIPDKEILNYRGNSCAYFEHKFYSKEKFQELLKEKDYLLKKENQLNLSELKGISANKGLVRGKVVVVMNREQLTKVQEGDIRFCYR
;
A
#
# COMPACT_ATOMS: atom_id res chain seq x y z
N MET A 1 6.74 -22.94 -2.04
CA MET A 1 6.48 -23.18 -3.48
C MET A 1 5.14 -22.61 -3.94
N GLN A 2 4.18 -22.34 -3.04
CA GLN A 2 2.90 -21.67 -3.40
C GLN A 2 3.04 -20.15 -3.58
N ASP A 3 4.00 -19.51 -2.91
CA ASP A 3 4.16 -18.04 -2.97
C ASP A 3 4.55 -17.52 -4.37
N SER A 4 5.35 -18.26 -5.14
CA SER A 4 5.82 -17.78 -6.45
C SER A 4 4.70 -17.68 -7.49
N LEU A 5 3.69 -18.55 -7.40
CA LEU A 5 2.57 -18.55 -8.34
C LEU A 5 1.64 -17.36 -8.12
N PHE A 6 1.52 -16.90 -6.87
CA PHE A 6 0.70 -15.76 -6.50
C PHE A 6 1.34 -14.43 -6.95
N ASP A 7 2.67 -14.34 -6.84
CA ASP A 7 3.44 -13.19 -7.33
C ASP A 7 3.32 -13.04 -8.85
N ASP A 8 3.38 -14.14 -9.60
CA ASP A 8 3.26 -14.15 -11.06
C ASP A 8 1.88 -13.69 -11.54
N VAL A 9 0.80 -14.18 -10.91
CA VAL A 9 -0.57 -13.78 -11.25
C VAL A 9 -0.82 -12.32 -10.92
N THR A 10 -0.32 -11.86 -9.76
CA THR A 10 -0.46 -10.47 -9.34
C THR A 10 0.28 -9.53 -10.32
N SER A 11 1.50 -9.89 -10.72
CA SER A 11 2.29 -9.16 -11.72
C SER A 11 1.58 -9.08 -13.08
N LEU A 12 0.97 -10.18 -13.53
CA LEU A 12 0.22 -10.22 -14.78
C LEU A 12 -1.02 -9.32 -14.74
N ILE A 13 -1.78 -9.35 -13.64
CA ILE A 13 -2.94 -8.48 -13.44
C ILE A 13 -2.52 -7.01 -13.44
N TYR A 14 -1.45 -6.66 -12.72
CA TYR A 14 -0.92 -5.29 -12.73
C TYR A 14 -0.55 -4.85 -14.14
N SER A 15 0.27 -5.63 -14.85
CA SER A 15 0.69 -5.34 -16.24
C SER A 15 -0.51 -5.12 -17.17
N TYR A 16 -1.57 -5.92 -17.02
CA TYR A 16 -2.80 -5.77 -17.81
C TYR A 16 -3.55 -4.48 -17.47
N LEU A 17 -3.64 -4.12 -16.19
CA LEU A 17 -4.25 -2.88 -15.76
C LEU A 17 -3.45 -1.66 -16.24
N GLU A 18 -2.11 -1.71 -16.22
CA GLU A 18 -1.27 -0.63 -16.77
C GLU A 18 -1.55 -0.42 -18.26
N PHE A 19 -1.69 -1.51 -19.02
CA PHE A 19 -2.03 -1.46 -20.44
C PHE A 19 -3.39 -0.79 -20.69
N ILE A 20 -4.42 -1.15 -19.91
CA ILE A 20 -5.74 -0.52 -20.00
C ILE A 20 -5.64 0.99 -19.71
N VAL A 21 -4.94 1.35 -18.63
CA VAL A 21 -4.76 2.76 -18.24
C VAL A 21 -4.05 3.56 -19.31
N HIS A 22 -3.01 3.00 -19.93
CA HIS A 22 -2.26 3.67 -20.97
C HIS A 22 -3.13 3.93 -22.22
N ASN A 23 -3.94 2.95 -22.63
CA ASN A 23 -4.83 3.10 -23.79
C ASN A 23 -5.95 4.11 -23.54
N GLU A 24 -6.51 4.13 -22.32
CA GLU A 24 -7.61 5.02 -21.93
C GLU A 24 -7.13 6.39 -21.41
N LYS A 25 -5.82 6.66 -21.46
CA LYS A 25 -5.17 7.90 -20.98
C LYS A 25 -5.56 8.24 -19.53
N LEU A 26 -5.68 7.21 -18.70
CA LEU A 26 -5.95 7.35 -17.27
C LEU A 26 -4.63 7.51 -16.50
N ASN A 27 -4.70 8.02 -15.27
CA ASN A 27 -3.55 8.04 -14.38
C ASN A 27 -3.47 6.69 -13.65
N LEU A 28 -2.29 6.06 -13.66
CA LEU A 28 -1.98 4.80 -12.97
C LEU A 28 -2.35 4.82 -11.48
N SER A 29 -2.28 5.99 -10.83
CA SER A 29 -2.70 6.15 -9.44
C SER A 29 -4.20 5.89 -9.23
N LEU A 30 -5.03 6.06 -10.27
CA LEU A 30 -6.48 5.84 -10.20
C LEU A 30 -6.85 4.34 -10.21
N LEU A 31 -5.94 3.44 -10.54
CA LEU A 31 -6.17 2.00 -10.39
C LEU A 31 -6.20 1.58 -8.92
N LYS A 32 -5.45 2.28 -8.05
CA LYS A 32 -5.35 1.96 -6.62
C LYS A 32 -6.63 2.25 -5.84
N ILE A 33 -7.57 2.97 -6.44
CA ILE A 33 -8.84 3.39 -5.85
C ILE A 33 -10.05 2.68 -6.48
N LEU A 34 -9.80 1.68 -7.34
CA LEU A 34 -10.83 0.77 -7.82
C LEU A 34 -11.31 -0.12 -6.66
N LEU A 35 -12.63 -0.29 -6.57
CA LEU A 35 -13.21 -1.27 -5.66
C LEU A 35 -12.97 -2.68 -6.21
N HIS A 36 -12.94 -3.66 -5.31
CA HIS A 36 -12.73 -5.06 -5.70
C HIS A 36 -13.74 -5.55 -6.76
N GLU A 37 -15.01 -5.17 -6.61
CA GLU A 37 -16.06 -5.52 -7.57
C GLU A 37 -15.86 -4.88 -8.95
N GLU A 38 -15.28 -3.68 -8.99
CA GLU A 38 -14.98 -2.96 -10.23
C GLU A 38 -13.76 -3.54 -10.91
N LEU A 39 -12.77 -4.01 -10.14
CA LEU A 39 -11.60 -4.68 -10.67
C LEU A 39 -11.99 -5.88 -11.54
N ASN A 40 -12.94 -6.69 -11.08
CA ASN A 40 -13.45 -7.82 -11.86
C ASN A 40 -14.13 -7.36 -13.16
N LYS A 41 -14.90 -6.26 -13.11
CA LYS A 41 -15.54 -5.69 -14.31
C LYS A 41 -14.53 -5.12 -15.30
N VAL A 42 -13.45 -4.51 -14.81
CA VAL A 42 -12.35 -4.00 -15.65
C VAL A 42 -11.60 -5.16 -16.30
N ILE A 43 -11.26 -6.20 -15.55
CA ILE A 43 -10.49 -7.34 -16.06
C ILE A 43 -11.31 -8.16 -17.06
N ILE A 44 -12.55 -8.51 -16.72
CA ILE A 44 -13.37 -9.43 -17.52
C ILE A 44 -14.09 -8.68 -18.65
N ASN A 45 -14.74 -7.57 -18.33
CA ASN A 45 -15.65 -6.87 -19.24
C ASN A 45 -15.05 -5.61 -19.85
N LYS A 46 -13.83 -5.20 -19.44
CA LYS A 46 -13.20 -3.92 -19.83
C LYS A 46 -14.05 -2.69 -19.53
N ILE A 47 -14.93 -2.79 -18.53
CA ILE A 47 -15.79 -1.68 -18.10
C ILE A 47 -15.04 -0.92 -17.02
N ILE A 48 -14.66 0.32 -17.34
CA ILE A 48 -13.98 1.22 -16.41
C ILE A 48 -15.01 2.17 -15.79
N PRO A 49 -14.97 2.41 -14.46
CA PRO A 49 -15.78 3.45 -13.84
C PRO A 49 -15.53 4.82 -14.47
N ASP A 50 -16.54 5.68 -14.43
CA ASP A 50 -16.43 7.02 -14.99
C ASP A 50 -15.27 7.81 -14.38
N LYS A 51 -14.59 8.61 -15.20
CA LYS A 51 -13.43 9.40 -14.82
C LYS A 51 -13.75 10.38 -13.70
N GLU A 52 -14.96 10.92 -13.68
CA GLU A 52 -15.43 11.80 -12.59
C GLU A 52 -15.46 11.08 -11.24
N ILE A 53 -15.95 9.83 -11.22
CA ILE A 53 -16.00 8.98 -10.02
C ILE A 53 -14.58 8.67 -9.55
N LEU A 54 -13.69 8.30 -10.47
CA LEU A 54 -12.29 8.02 -10.15
C LEU A 54 -11.57 9.26 -9.62
N ASN A 55 -11.80 10.44 -10.21
CA ASN A 55 -11.23 11.69 -9.72
C ASN A 55 -11.75 12.05 -8.33
N TYR A 56 -13.05 11.90 -8.08
CA TYR A 56 -13.65 12.11 -6.76
C TYR A 56 -12.98 11.22 -5.69
N ARG A 57 -12.78 9.93 -6.01
CA ARG A 57 -12.13 8.97 -5.12
C ARG A 57 -10.64 9.26 -4.94
N GLY A 58 -9.94 9.67 -6.00
CA GLY A 58 -8.53 10.06 -5.94
C GLY A 58 -8.28 11.29 -5.06
N ASN A 59 -9.28 12.16 -4.95
CA ASN A 59 -9.27 13.34 -4.07
C ASN A 59 -9.86 13.06 -2.67
N SER A 60 -10.40 11.87 -2.43
CA SER A 60 -10.97 11.49 -1.13
C SER A 60 -9.86 11.06 -0.17
N CYS A 61 -10.06 11.29 1.13
CA CYS A 61 -9.05 10.96 2.15
C CYS A 61 -9.32 9.64 2.86
N ALA A 62 -10.54 9.12 2.79
CA ALA A 62 -10.97 7.94 3.53
C ALA A 62 -12.07 7.17 2.80
N TYR A 63 -12.04 5.85 2.92
CA TYR A 63 -13.12 4.94 2.55
C TYR A 63 -13.68 4.30 3.82
N PHE A 64 -14.96 4.53 4.11
CA PHE A 64 -15.61 4.06 5.33
C PHE A 64 -17.08 3.73 5.03
N GLU A 65 -17.59 2.61 5.54
CA GLU A 65 -18.97 2.16 5.30
C GLU A 65 -19.40 2.24 3.82
N HIS A 66 -18.54 1.73 2.94
CA HIS A 66 -18.77 1.71 1.49
C HIS A 66 -18.90 3.09 0.81
N LYS A 67 -18.44 4.16 1.48
CA LYS A 67 -18.46 5.52 0.95
C LYS A 67 -17.08 6.16 1.04
N PHE A 68 -16.77 6.98 0.03
CA PHE A 68 -15.57 7.80 0.01
C PHE A 68 -15.89 9.19 0.55
N TYR A 69 -15.05 9.65 1.48
CA TYR A 69 -15.21 10.94 2.14
C TYR A 69 -14.03 11.86 1.83
N SER A 70 -14.33 13.14 1.60
CA SER A 70 -13.32 14.19 1.72
C SER A 70 -12.91 14.36 3.17
N LYS A 71 -11.80 15.07 3.42
CA LYS A 71 -11.28 15.30 4.77
C LYS A 71 -12.31 15.97 5.68
N GLU A 72 -13.01 16.97 5.16
CA GLU A 72 -14.00 17.76 5.88
C GLU A 72 -15.20 16.88 6.25
N LYS A 73 -15.78 16.18 5.27
CA LYS A 73 -16.93 15.30 5.47
C LYS A 73 -16.62 14.11 6.39
N PHE A 74 -15.40 13.57 6.31
CA PHE A 74 -15.00 12.48 7.19
C PHE A 74 -14.90 12.94 8.64
N GLN A 75 -14.37 14.14 8.89
CA GLN A 75 -14.33 14.72 10.23
C GLN A 75 -15.73 14.99 10.80
N GLU A 76 -16.67 15.43 9.97
CA GLU A 76 -18.08 15.61 10.36
C GLU A 76 -18.71 14.27 10.76
N LEU A 77 -18.55 13.23 9.94
CA LEU A 77 -19.05 11.89 10.22
C LEU A 77 -18.52 11.33 11.54
N LEU A 78 -17.23 11.51 11.81
CA LEU A 78 -16.60 11.05 13.04
C LEU A 78 -17.19 11.74 14.27
N LYS A 79 -17.48 13.06 14.18
CA LYS A 79 -18.15 13.80 15.26
C LYS A 79 -19.59 13.31 15.48
N GLU A 80 -20.35 13.10 14.40
CA GLU A 80 -21.72 12.59 14.48
C GLU A 80 -21.79 11.22 15.17
N LYS A 81 -20.80 10.36 14.91
CA LYS A 81 -20.70 9.01 15.46
C LYS A 81 -19.97 8.90 16.80
N ASP A 82 -19.59 10.03 17.39
CA ASP A 82 -18.79 10.09 18.63
C ASP A 82 -17.48 9.28 18.55
N TYR A 83 -16.85 9.30 17.36
CA TYR A 83 -15.56 8.66 17.12
C TYR A 83 -14.41 9.65 17.29
N LEU A 84 -13.40 9.24 18.06
CA LEU A 84 -12.16 9.98 18.26
C LEU A 84 -11.02 9.35 17.46
N LEU A 85 -10.47 10.09 16.51
CA LEU A 85 -9.24 9.69 15.82
C LEU A 85 -8.06 9.78 16.79
N LYS A 86 -7.61 8.62 17.28
CA LYS A 86 -6.38 8.52 18.06
C LYS A 86 -5.21 8.24 17.13
N LYS A 87 -4.27 9.17 17.04
CA LYS A 87 -2.97 8.89 16.41
C LYS A 87 -2.15 8.04 17.39
N GLU A 88 -1.99 6.76 17.10
CA GLU A 88 -1.03 5.94 17.82
C GLU A 88 0.38 6.31 17.35
N ASN A 89 1.09 7.08 18.17
CA ASN A 89 2.53 7.20 18.05
C ASN A 89 3.12 6.01 18.81
N GLN A 90 3.84 5.11 18.14
CA GLN A 90 4.67 4.11 18.80
C GLN A 90 5.84 4.81 19.51
N LEU A 91 5.57 5.41 20.66
CA LEU A 91 6.58 6.04 21.50
C LEU A 91 7.24 4.96 22.36
N ASN A 92 8.57 4.89 22.28
CA ASN A 92 9.46 4.09 23.13
C ASN A 92 9.40 2.57 22.95
N LEU A 93 9.58 2.08 21.72
CA LEU A 93 10.02 0.70 21.51
C LEU A 93 11.51 0.59 21.86
N SER A 94 11.81 0.14 23.09
CA SER A 94 13.18 -0.23 23.50
C SER A 94 13.62 -1.57 22.91
N GLU A 95 12.66 -2.37 22.44
CA GLU A 95 12.88 -3.68 21.85
C GLU A 95 12.04 -3.84 20.57
N LEU A 96 12.63 -4.48 19.57
CA LEU A 96 11.92 -4.99 18.40
C LEU A 96 11.60 -6.45 18.65
N LYS A 97 10.30 -6.80 18.67
CA LYS A 97 9.86 -8.19 18.75
C LYS A 97 9.85 -8.80 17.35
N GLY A 98 10.38 -10.01 17.24
CA GLY A 98 10.42 -10.74 15.97
C GLY A 98 10.78 -12.21 16.17
N ILE A 99 10.75 -12.98 15.09
CA ILE A 99 11.17 -14.38 15.08
C ILE A 99 12.64 -14.43 14.69
N SER A 100 13.47 -15.05 15.54
CA SER A 100 14.89 -15.22 15.24
C SER A 100 15.09 -16.35 14.24
N ALA A 101 15.56 -16.03 13.03
CA ALA A 101 15.92 -17.04 12.04
C ALA A 101 17.18 -17.82 12.47
N ASN A 102 18.13 -17.15 13.13
CA ASN A 102 19.36 -17.73 13.64
C ASN A 102 19.57 -17.31 15.10
N LYS A 103 20.15 -18.17 15.92
CA LYS A 103 20.51 -17.84 17.30
C LYS A 103 21.90 -17.21 17.32
N GLY A 104 22.05 -16.10 18.04
CA GLY A 104 23.33 -15.42 18.21
C GLY A 104 23.17 -14.03 18.80
N LEU A 105 24.27 -13.46 19.28
CA LEU A 105 24.35 -12.07 19.73
C LEU A 105 25.29 -11.31 18.80
N VAL A 106 24.80 -10.24 18.19
CA VAL A 106 25.59 -9.38 17.30
C VAL A 106 25.44 -7.92 17.73
N ARG A 107 26.49 -7.13 17.50
CA ARG A 107 26.48 -5.68 17.71
C ARG A 107 27.09 -5.01 16.50
N GLY A 108 26.41 -4.00 15.98
CA GLY A 108 26.81 -3.30 14.79
C GLY A 108 25.92 -2.08 14.57
N LYS A 109 26.30 -1.24 13.62
CA LYS A 109 25.50 -0.09 13.21
C LYS A 109 24.31 -0.60 12.39
N VAL A 110 23.10 -0.21 12.74
CA VAL A 110 21.91 -0.58 11.95
C VAL A 110 21.83 0.31 10.72
N VAL A 111 21.74 -0.30 9.54
CA VAL A 111 21.58 0.39 8.26
C VAL A 111 20.26 -0.03 7.64
N VAL A 112 19.37 0.95 7.42
CA VAL A 112 18.08 0.75 6.77
C VAL A 112 18.28 0.76 5.26
N VAL A 113 17.92 -0.33 4.60
CA VAL A 113 18.01 -0.50 3.15
C VAL A 113 16.60 -0.69 2.59
N MET A 114 16.09 0.33 1.92
CA MET A 114 14.76 0.37 1.32
C MET A 114 14.76 -0.04 -0.16
N ASN A 115 15.91 0.11 -0.85
CA ASN A 115 16.04 -0.22 -2.25
C ASN A 115 17.40 -0.86 -2.58
N ARG A 116 17.51 -1.42 -3.79
CA ARG A 116 18.69 -2.16 -4.23
C ARG A 116 19.95 -1.30 -4.33
N GLU A 117 19.80 -0.03 -4.69
CA GLU A 117 20.92 0.92 -4.82
C GLU A 117 21.61 1.17 -3.47
N GLN A 118 20.84 1.18 -2.38
CA GLN A 118 21.34 1.38 -1.02
C GLN A 118 22.15 0.19 -0.47
N LEU A 119 22.09 -0.99 -1.12
CA LEU A 119 22.91 -2.14 -0.72
C LEU A 119 24.41 -1.86 -0.85
N THR A 120 24.80 -1.02 -1.80
CA THR A 120 26.21 -0.66 -2.02
C THR A 120 26.83 0.16 -0.88
N LYS A 121 25.98 0.71 0.01
CA LYS A 121 26.39 1.54 1.14
C LYS A 121 26.59 0.74 2.43
N VAL A 122 26.30 -0.57 2.41
CA VAL A 122 26.43 -1.45 3.58
C VAL A 122 27.88 -1.92 3.68
N GLN A 123 28.47 -1.77 4.85
CA GLN A 123 29.85 -2.19 5.13
C GLN A 123 29.88 -3.46 5.98
N GLU A 124 31.05 -4.08 6.09
CA GLU A 124 31.24 -5.20 6.99
C GLU A 124 31.01 -4.78 8.45
N GLY A 125 30.25 -5.58 9.20
CA GLY A 125 29.85 -5.28 10.57
C GLY A 125 28.57 -4.44 10.71
N ASP A 126 27.98 -3.96 9.61
CA ASP A 126 26.67 -3.33 9.63
C ASP A 126 25.54 -4.38 9.80
N ILE A 127 24.52 -4.03 10.58
CA ILE A 127 23.30 -4.80 10.72
C ILE A 127 22.29 -4.28 9.70
N ARG A 128 21.99 -5.09 8.69
CA ARG A 128 21.04 -4.73 7.64
C ARG A 128 19.60 -4.86 8.12
N PHE A 129 18.82 -3.79 7.97
CA PHE A 129 17.38 -3.79 8.16
C PHE A 129 16.68 -3.51 6.83
N CYS A 130 15.77 -4.41 6.42
CA CYS A 130 14.97 -4.26 5.21
C CYS A 130 13.49 -4.34 5.58
N TYR A 131 12.70 -3.37 5.10
CA TYR A 131 11.25 -3.45 5.15
C TYR A 131 10.76 -4.20 3.90
N ARG A 132 9.83 -5.14 4.07
CA ARG A 132 9.27 -5.94 2.99
C ARG A 132 7.96 -5.33 2.51
#